data_AF-A0A2A4Q8E9-F1
#
_entry.id   AF-A0A2A4Q8E9-F1
#
_cell.length_a   1.000
_cell.length_b   1.000
_cell.length_c   1.000
_cell.angle_alpha   90.00
_cell.angle_beta   90.00
_cell.angle_gamma   90.00
#
_symmetry.space_group_name_H-M   'P 1'
#
loop_
_entity.id
_entity.type
_entity.pdbx_description
1 polymer ?
#
loop_
_entity_poly.entity_id
_entity_poly.type
_entity_poly.pdbx_seq_one_letter_code
_entity_poly.pdbx_strand_id
1 'polypeptide(L)'
;MQVNAGGNAIKILQRLMQNFGQNLTVDGALGPKTCKIAHELWAQAPDHTVDAYGIARRNYYYQLADRRATSRKYARRRDGGKGGWIRRAEEFISPRFQLTDMEHQQRTASWA
;
A
#
# COMPACT_ATOMS: atom_id res chain seq x y z
N MET A 1 -10.62 2.82 -1.10
CA MET A 1 -9.64 3.93 -1.17
C MET A 1 -8.92 3.96 -2.52
N GLN A 2 -9.58 4.51 -3.55
CA GLN A 2 -9.11 4.51 -4.95
C GLN A 2 -8.35 5.80 -5.32
N VAL A 3 -8.50 6.87 -4.54
CA VAL A 3 -8.19 8.27 -4.91
C VAL A 3 -6.76 8.51 -5.40
N ASN A 4 -5.75 7.86 -4.84
CA ASN A 4 -4.35 8.08 -5.22
C ASN A 4 -3.72 6.93 -6.04
N ALA A 5 -4.41 5.79 -6.14
CA ALA A 5 -3.89 4.59 -6.81
C ALA A 5 -4.69 4.23 -8.08
N GLY A 6 -5.87 4.81 -8.29
CA GLY A 6 -6.75 4.46 -9.41
C GLY A 6 -7.05 2.96 -9.44
N GLY A 7 -7.05 2.35 -10.63
CA GLY A 7 -7.18 0.90 -10.80
C GLY A 7 -6.08 0.06 -10.12
N ASN A 8 -4.94 0.66 -9.74
CA ASN A 8 -3.91 -0.07 -8.99
C ASN A 8 -4.34 -0.41 -7.57
N ALA A 9 -5.34 0.29 -7.00
CA ALA A 9 -5.90 -0.09 -5.70
C ALA A 9 -6.39 -1.56 -5.71
N ILE A 10 -7.10 -1.95 -6.77
CA ILE A 10 -7.58 -3.32 -6.92
C ILE A 10 -6.41 -4.28 -7.17
N LYS A 11 -5.43 -3.90 -8.00
CA LYS A 11 -4.24 -4.73 -8.24
C LYS A 11 -3.42 -4.96 -6.97
N ILE A 12 -3.31 -3.97 -6.08
CA ILE A 12 -2.65 -4.11 -4.78
C ILE A 12 -3.42 -5.13 -3.92
N LEU A 13 -4.75 -5.01 -3.86
CA LEU A 13 -5.59 -5.95 -3.12
C LEU A 13 -5.45 -7.37 -3.66
N GLN A 14 -5.48 -7.54 -4.98
CA GLN A 14 -5.34 -8.85 -5.61
C GLN A 14 -3.95 -9.45 -5.35
N ARG A 15 -2.87 -8.67 -5.43
CA ARG A 15 -1.52 -9.14 -5.05
C ARG A 15 -1.44 -9.52 -3.57
N LEU A 16 -2.10 -8.76 -2.70
CA LEU A 16 -2.18 -9.09 -1.28
C LEU A 16 -2.84 -10.45 -1.08
N MET A 17 -3.99 -10.69 -1.73
CA MET A 17 -4.67 -11.99 -1.68
C MET A 17 -3.79 -13.14 -2.18
N GLN A 18 -3.01 -12.93 -3.26
CA GLN A 18 -2.03 -13.92 -3.71
C GLN A 18 -0.98 -14.24 -2.64
N ASN A 19 -0.52 -13.23 -1.88
CA ASN A 19 0.42 -13.45 -0.78
C ASN A 19 -0.21 -14.26 0.39
N PHE A 20 -1.54 -14.25 0.51
CA PHE A 20 -2.31 -15.13 1.41
C PHE A 20 -2.64 -16.50 0.78
N GLY A 21 -1.99 -16.87 -0.33
CA GLY A 21 -2.14 -18.18 -0.97
C GLY A 21 -3.33 -18.31 -1.93
N GLN A 22 -4.04 -17.21 -2.21
CA GLN A 22 -5.23 -17.25 -3.05
C GLN A 22 -4.86 -17.26 -4.54
N ASN A 23 -5.48 -18.17 -5.30
CA ASN A 23 -5.27 -18.25 -6.74
C ASN A 23 -6.22 -17.29 -7.49
N LEU A 24 -5.74 -16.07 -7.75
CA LEU A 24 -6.43 -15.09 -8.60
C LEU A 24 -5.50 -14.39 -9.60
N THR A 25 -6.09 -13.87 -10.66
CA THR A 25 -5.42 -12.99 -11.62
C THR A 25 -5.35 -11.56 -11.07
N VAL A 26 -4.24 -10.88 -11.32
CA VAL A 26 -4.06 -9.45 -10.98
C VAL A 26 -4.41 -8.59 -12.20
N ASP A 27 -5.69 -8.50 -12.53
CA ASP A 27 -6.22 -7.75 -13.67
C ASP A 27 -6.64 -6.31 -13.32
N GLY A 28 -6.86 -6.02 -12.03
CA GLY A 28 -7.39 -4.75 -11.55
C GLY A 28 -8.90 -4.63 -11.63
N ALA A 29 -9.63 -5.72 -11.93
CA ALA A 29 -11.08 -5.77 -11.95
C ALA A 29 -11.66 -6.27 -10.61
N LEU A 30 -12.66 -5.56 -10.10
CA LEU A 30 -13.40 -5.98 -8.91
C LEU A 30 -14.58 -6.86 -9.32
N GLY A 31 -14.28 -8.08 -9.76
CA GLY A 31 -15.29 -9.09 -10.13
C GLY A 31 -15.73 -9.97 -8.95
N PRO A 32 -16.73 -10.85 -9.15
CA PRO A 32 -17.28 -11.72 -8.11
C PRO A 32 -16.22 -12.56 -7.37
N LYS A 33 -15.21 -13.07 -8.10
CA LYS A 33 -14.11 -13.84 -7.51
C LYS A 33 -13.26 -13.01 -6.56
N THR A 34 -12.89 -11.78 -6.96
CA THR A 34 -12.13 -10.85 -6.09
C THR A 34 -12.95 -10.51 -4.84
N CYS A 35 -14.26 -10.26 -4.96
CA CYS A 35 -15.13 -9.97 -3.83
C CYS A 35 -15.26 -11.16 -2.85
N LYS A 36 -15.45 -12.39 -3.38
CA LYS A 36 -15.53 -13.61 -2.57
C LYS A 36 -14.26 -13.79 -1.73
N ILE A 37 -13.10 -13.72 -2.37
CA ILE A 37 -11.80 -13.86 -1.68
C ILE A 37 -11.59 -12.73 -0.67
N ALA A 38 -12.05 -11.50 -0.96
CA ALA A 38 -11.98 -10.39 -0.01
C ALA A 38 -12.77 -10.69 1.27
N HIS A 39 -13.97 -11.25 1.14
CA HIS A 39 -14.79 -11.66 2.27
C HIS A 39 -14.14 -12.79 3.07
N GLU A 40 -13.58 -13.79 2.38
CA GLU A 40 -12.88 -14.91 3.03
C GLU A 40 -11.64 -14.43 3.79
N LEU A 41 -10.85 -13.54 3.20
CA LEU A 41 -9.67 -12.95 3.85
C LEU A 41 -10.09 -12.13 5.08
N TRP A 42 -11.15 -11.33 4.97
CA TRP A 42 -11.70 -10.58 6.10
C TRP A 42 -12.15 -11.49 7.23
N ALA A 43 -12.83 -12.60 6.93
CA ALA A 43 -13.29 -13.56 7.94
C ALA A 43 -12.14 -14.27 8.65
N GLN A 44 -11.02 -14.52 7.95
CA GLN A 44 -9.85 -15.20 8.52
C GLN A 44 -8.98 -14.26 9.37
N ALA A 45 -8.88 -12.98 9.01
CA ALA A 45 -7.99 -12.03 9.65
C ALA A 45 -8.59 -10.60 9.72
N PRO A 46 -9.71 -10.41 10.44
CA PRO A 46 -10.44 -9.14 10.45
C PRO A 46 -9.57 -7.99 10.97
N ASP A 47 -8.81 -8.25 12.04
CA ASP A 47 -7.96 -7.24 12.70
C ASP A 47 -6.66 -6.95 11.96
N HIS A 48 -6.39 -7.64 10.84
CA HIS A 48 -5.12 -7.49 10.10
C HIS A 48 -5.32 -7.12 8.64
N THR A 49 -6.50 -7.35 8.06
CA THR A 49 -6.74 -7.11 6.63
C THR A 49 -6.56 -5.64 6.25
N VAL A 50 -7.04 -4.71 7.08
CA VAL A 50 -6.88 -3.26 6.85
C VAL A 50 -5.41 -2.85 6.91
N ASP A 51 -4.70 -3.28 7.95
CA ASP A 51 -3.26 -3.01 8.13
C ASP A 51 -2.44 -3.56 6.96
N ALA A 52 -2.69 -4.83 6.59
CA ALA A 52 -1.99 -5.51 5.51
C ALA A 52 -2.18 -4.79 4.17
N TYR A 53 -3.40 -4.36 3.86
CA TYR A 53 -3.67 -3.58 2.65
C TYR A 53 -3.03 -2.18 2.70
N GLY A 54 -3.09 -1.50 3.85
CA GLY A 54 -2.43 -0.21 4.05
C GLY A 54 -0.92 -0.29 3.83
N ILE A 55 -0.27 -1.30 4.40
CA ILE A 55 1.17 -1.58 4.24
C ILE A 55 1.50 -1.89 2.77
N ALA A 56 0.72 -2.76 2.13
CA ALA A 56 0.92 -3.11 0.72
C ALA A 56 0.85 -1.88 -0.20
N ARG A 57 -0.10 -0.98 0.07
CA ARG A 57 -0.24 0.28 -0.66
C ARG A 57 0.89 1.27 -0.37
N ARG A 58 1.33 1.40 0.89
CA ARG A 58 2.51 2.20 1.26
C ARG A 58 3.73 1.73 0.47
N ASN A 59 3.95 0.41 0.45
CA ASN A 59 5.07 -0.21 -0.26
C ASN A 59 4.98 0.02 -1.77
N TYR A 60 3.78 -0.06 -2.35
CA TYR A 60 3.56 0.29 -3.76
C TYR A 60 3.99 1.73 -4.08
N TYR A 61 3.66 2.71 -3.23
CA TYR A 61 4.09 4.10 -3.45
C TYR A 61 5.60 4.28 -3.38
N TYR A 62 6.28 3.61 -2.45
CA TYR A 62 7.73 3.61 -2.39
C TYR A 62 8.34 3.00 -3.65
N GLN A 63 7.86 1.82 -4.08
CA GLN A 63 8.33 1.16 -5.31
C GLN A 63 8.14 2.03 -6.55
N LEU A 64 7.03 2.77 -6.63
CA LEU A 64 6.79 3.70 -7.72
C LEU A 64 7.77 4.87 -7.69
N ALA A 65 8.03 5.43 -6.50
CA ALA A 65 8.98 6.54 -6.32
C ALA A 65 10.45 6.12 -6.51
N ASP A 66 10.80 4.87 -6.21
CA ASP A 66 12.12 4.30 -6.50
C ASP A 66 12.37 4.32 -8.02
N ARG A 67 11.37 3.89 -8.81
CA ARG A 67 11.47 3.79 -10.28
C ARG A 67 11.31 5.13 -11.01
N ARG A 68 10.62 6.10 -10.40
CA ARG A 68 10.29 7.38 -11.05
C ARG A 68 10.65 8.56 -10.15
N ALA A 69 11.79 9.19 -10.43
CA ALA A 69 12.29 10.33 -9.66
C ALA A 69 11.28 11.48 -9.50
N THR A 70 10.52 11.80 -10.57
CA THR A 70 9.49 12.85 -10.53
C THR A 70 8.34 12.56 -9.57
N SER A 71 8.16 11.29 -9.17
CA SER A 71 7.13 10.86 -8.22
C SER A 71 7.58 10.93 -6.76
N ARG A 72 8.89 11.05 -6.49
CA ARG A 72 9.45 11.10 -5.12
C ARG A 72 8.84 12.20 -4.27
N LYS A 73 8.51 13.35 -4.88
CA LYS A 73 7.84 14.49 -4.22
C LYS A 73 6.50 14.15 -3.56
N TYR A 74 5.83 13.07 -3.99
CA TYR A 74 4.58 12.61 -3.39
C TYR A 74 4.80 11.67 -2.21
N ALA A 75 5.94 10.96 -2.17
CA ALA A 75 6.31 10.02 -1.13
C ALA A 75 7.18 10.67 -0.02
N ARG A 76 7.99 11.67 -0.35
CA ARG A 76 8.91 12.39 0.56
C ARG A 76 8.81 13.91 0.31
N ARG A 77 8.66 14.68 1.37
CA ARG A 77 8.67 16.15 1.38
C ARG A 77 10.10 16.69 1.31
N ARG A 78 10.27 17.99 1.02
CA ARG A 78 11.60 18.64 0.97
C ARG A 78 12.36 18.60 2.29
N ASP A 79 11.64 18.64 3.41
CA ASP A 79 12.19 18.52 4.78
C ASP A 79 12.58 17.08 5.16
N GLY A 80 12.47 16.11 4.24
CA GLY A 80 12.76 14.70 4.50
C GLY A 80 11.61 13.93 5.16
N GLY A 81 10.51 14.57 5.51
CA GLY A 81 9.37 13.91 6.13
C GLY A 81 8.44 13.22 5.13
N LYS A 82 7.53 12.40 5.67
CA LYS A 82 6.54 11.65 4.88
C LYS A 82 5.70 12.53 3.95
N GLY A 83 5.72 12.20 2.67
CA GLY A 83 4.87 12.82 1.65
C GLY A 83 3.40 12.41 1.77
N GLY A 84 2.54 13.08 1.01
CA GLY A 84 1.08 12.89 1.08
C GLY A 84 0.61 11.48 0.67
N TRP A 85 1.38 10.73 -0.11
CA TRP A 85 1.08 9.33 -0.41
C TRP A 85 1.27 8.43 0.82
N ILE A 86 2.37 8.63 1.56
CA ILE A 86 2.71 7.80 2.73
C ILE A 86 1.77 8.12 3.90
N ARG A 87 1.54 9.40 4.19
CA ARG A 87 0.62 9.80 5.27
C ARG A 87 -0.78 9.22 5.11
N ARG A 88 -1.36 9.31 3.91
CA ARG A 88 -2.69 8.73 3.62
C ARG A 88 -2.66 7.20 3.57
N ALA A 89 -1.51 6.60 3.24
CA ALA A 89 -1.34 5.16 3.33
C ALA A 89 -1.46 4.70 4.79
N GLU A 90 -0.78 5.42 5.68
CA GLU A 90 -0.64 5.10 7.10
C GLU A 90 -1.80 5.55 7.99
N GLU A 91 -2.64 6.47 7.54
CA GLU A 91 -3.86 6.92 8.27
C GLU A 91 -4.80 5.78 8.68
N PHE A 92 -4.77 4.67 7.94
CA PHE A 92 -5.62 3.49 8.17
C PHE A 92 -4.84 2.31 8.75
N ILE A 93 -3.54 2.50 8.99
CA ILE A 93 -2.66 1.49 9.54
C ILE A 93 -2.52 1.75 11.03
N SER A 94 -2.70 0.71 11.85
CA SER A 94 -2.44 0.72 13.28
C SER A 94 -1.07 1.35 13.57
N PRO A 95 -0.94 2.25 14.57
CA PRO A 95 0.29 3.01 14.82
C PRO A 95 1.57 2.16 14.88
N ARG A 96 1.49 0.94 15.42
CA ARG A 96 2.60 -0.02 15.52
C ARG A 96 3.20 -0.47 14.18
N PHE A 97 2.49 -0.29 13.07
CA PHE A 97 2.93 -0.68 11.72
C PHE A 97 3.28 0.52 10.83
N GLN A 98 3.05 1.74 11.31
CA GLN A 98 3.49 2.96 10.63
C GLN A 98 5.01 3.07 10.75
N LEU A 99 5.68 3.60 9.73
CA LEU A 99 7.10 3.91 9.87
C LEU A 99 7.28 5.07 10.83
N THR A 100 8.30 5.06 11.67
CA THR A 100 8.77 6.28 12.34
C THR A 100 9.33 7.27 11.31
N ASP A 101 9.53 8.52 11.70
CA ASP A 101 10.17 9.50 10.81
C ASP A 101 11.61 9.08 10.45
N MET A 102 12.33 8.46 11.40
CA MET A 102 13.66 7.92 11.18
C MET A 102 13.65 6.78 10.15
N GLU A 103 12.74 5.81 10.30
CA GLU A 103 12.59 4.71 9.33
C GLU A 103 12.18 5.23 7.94
N HIS A 104 11.34 6.26 7.87
CA HIS A 104 10.98 6.90 6.61
C HIS A 104 12.20 7.55 5.93
N GLN A 105 13.01 8.29 6.70
CA GLN A 105 14.22 8.92 6.19
C GLN A 105 15.21 7.86 5.69
N GLN A 106 15.43 6.80 6.47
CA GLN A 106 16.29 5.69 6.08
C GLN A 106 15.78 4.99 4.80
N ARG A 107 14.46 4.74 4.71
CA ARG A 107 13.86 4.12 3.51
C ARG A 107 14.05 4.96 2.25
N THR A 108 14.18 6.27 2.39
CA THR A 108 14.27 7.22 1.27
C THR A 108 15.66 7.82 1.10
N ALA A 109 16.67 7.31 1.80
CA ALA A 109 18.03 7.86 1.80
C ALA A 109 18.68 7.83 0.40
N SER A 110 18.44 6.78 -0.38
CA SER A 110 18.98 6.62 -1.74
C SER A 110 18.37 7.53 -2.80
N TRP A 111 17.40 8.37 -2.42
CA TRP A 111 16.74 9.32 -3.34
C TRP A 111 17.41 10.69 -3.37
N ALA A 112 18.38 10.92 -2.48
CA ALA A 112 19.18 12.14 -2.39
C ALA A 112 20.12 12.27 -3.60
#